data_AF-A0A930RK86-F1
#
_entry.id   AF-A0A930RK86-F1
#
_cell.length_a   1.000
_cell.length_b   1.000
_cell.length_c   1.000
_cell.angle_alpha   90.00
_cell.angle_beta   90.00
_cell.angle_gamma   90.00
#
_symmetry.space_group_name_H-M   'P 1'
#
loop_
_entity.id
_entity.type
_entity.pdbx_description
1 polymer ?
#
loop_
_entity_poly.entity_id
_entity_poly.type
_entity_poly.pdbx_seq_one_letter_code
_entity_poly.pdbx_strand_id
1 'polypeptide(L)'
;MDDIVPGLLEKIQKDFFEAAENNPELKRLLLLLTNGKANFIDAHEFAVSLGRLISEALQQNISSAVLPDGKMYYNIAERILNDVLGTNHRMVSSYAMRVQETLNKEAGIGLKSIQAPINQFRIDSLINRIAYENTFDDVSWILGEPVVNFSKNVVDKHIQVNADFHYNAGLKPKIIRRTDGNCCEWCDRLAGVYQYPGVSRDVFKRHDRCTCTVDYHPGDGKKQNVWSKKWSNEVNTRAALKKQRESDVADNLASEDRREYQAMVKKLGRAAMNNISLQDFVNQKNQKSAAYLELKDKAAKKAGK
;
A
#
# COMPACT_ATOMS: atom_id res chain seq x y z
N MET A 1 -30.10 39.67 2.20
CA MET A 1 -30.28 38.36 1.57
C MET A 1 -30.01 37.33 2.64
N ASP A 2 -30.96 36.44 2.88
CA ASP A 2 -30.80 35.40 3.91
C ASP A 2 -29.75 34.38 3.45
N ASP A 3 -28.97 33.86 4.40
CA ASP A 3 -27.99 32.81 4.13
C ASP A 3 -28.73 31.52 3.76
N ILE A 4 -28.71 31.17 2.46
CA ILE A 4 -29.41 29.99 1.94
C ILE A 4 -28.72 28.67 2.30
N VAL A 5 -27.45 28.71 2.70
CA VAL A 5 -26.61 27.51 2.83
C VAL A 5 -27.11 26.54 3.90
N PRO A 6 -27.51 26.97 5.13
CA PRO A 6 -27.96 26.03 6.16
C PRO A 6 -29.17 25.20 5.71
N GLY A 7 -30.20 25.86 5.14
CA GLY A 7 -31.40 25.18 4.67
C GLY A 7 -31.15 24.31 3.43
N LEU A 8 -30.24 24.73 2.55
CA LEU A 8 -29.84 23.93 1.39
C LEU A 8 -29.05 22.69 1.81
N LEU A 9 -28.13 22.83 2.76
CA LEU A 9 -27.32 21.72 3.28
C LEU A 9 -28.19 20.70 4.01
N GLU A 10 -29.16 21.14 4.82
CA GLU A 10 -30.11 20.27 5.50
C GLU A 10 -30.88 19.38 4.51
N LYS A 11 -31.37 19.96 3.40
CA LYS A 11 -32.05 19.20 2.34
C LYS A 11 -31.15 18.19 1.66
N ILE A 12 -29.94 18.60 1.25
CA ILE A 12 -28.95 17.71 0.61
C ILE A 12 -28.61 16.53 1.52
N GLN A 13 -28.36 16.80 2.81
CA GLN A 13 -28.04 15.76 3.78
C GLN A 13 -29.21 14.81 3.98
N LYS A 14 -30.43 15.33 4.14
CA LYS A 14 -31.64 14.53 4.29
C LYS A 14 -31.83 13.59 3.10
N ASP A 15 -31.84 14.11 1.88
CA ASP A 15 -32.06 13.32 0.67
C ASP A 15 -30.98 12.26 0.49
N PHE A 16 -29.71 12.62 0.76
CA PHE A 16 -28.60 11.67 0.74
C PHE A 16 -28.77 10.53 1.76
N PHE A 17 -29.06 10.85 3.04
CA PHE A 17 -29.17 9.84 4.08
C PHE A 17 -30.40 8.95 3.88
N GLU A 18 -31.54 9.50 3.48
CA GLU A 18 -32.73 8.72 3.13
C GLU A 18 -32.46 7.76 1.97
N ALA A 19 -31.76 8.21 0.92
CA ALA A 19 -31.38 7.36 -0.20
C ALA A 19 -30.37 6.28 0.22
N ALA A 20 -29.37 6.62 1.04
CA ALA A 20 -28.35 5.70 1.51
C ALA A 20 -28.91 4.61 2.43
N GLU A 21 -29.81 4.97 3.35
CA GLU A 21 -30.47 4.02 4.26
C GLU A 21 -31.37 3.03 3.52
N ASN A 22 -31.91 3.41 2.37
CA ASN A 22 -32.78 2.55 1.57
C ASN A 22 -32.04 1.79 0.46
N ASN A 23 -30.75 2.08 0.23
CA ASN A 23 -29.99 1.49 -0.85
C ASN A 23 -29.63 0.01 -0.58
N PRO A 24 -30.12 -0.95 -1.38
CA PRO A 24 -29.89 -2.39 -1.15
C PRO A 24 -28.42 -2.78 -1.35
N GLU A 25 -27.71 -2.08 -2.23
CA GLU A 25 -26.30 -2.35 -2.53
C GLU A 25 -25.40 -1.93 -1.36
N LEU A 26 -25.62 -0.74 -0.78
CA LEU A 26 -24.92 -0.32 0.43
C LEU A 26 -25.20 -1.27 1.60
N LYS A 27 -26.44 -1.74 1.77
CA LYS A 27 -26.79 -2.74 2.81
C LYS A 27 -26.01 -4.04 2.61
N ARG A 28 -25.94 -4.56 1.37
CA ARG A 28 -25.17 -5.76 1.03
C ARG A 28 -23.69 -5.58 1.38
N LEU A 29 -23.09 -4.45 0.99
CA LEU A 29 -21.68 -4.14 1.23
C LEU A 29 -21.36 -3.97 2.72
N LEU A 30 -22.25 -3.35 3.50
CA LEU A 30 -22.09 -3.24 4.96
C LEU A 30 -22.21 -4.60 5.66
N LEU A 31 -23.06 -5.50 5.15
CA LEU A 31 -23.17 -6.87 5.65
C LEU A 31 -21.89 -7.67 5.38
N LEU A 32 -21.31 -7.55 4.18
CA LEU A 32 -20.00 -8.15 3.85
C LEU A 32 -18.90 -7.64 4.79
N LEU A 33 -18.85 -6.34 5.03
CA LEU A 33 -17.89 -5.72 5.94
C LEU A 33 -18.03 -6.25 7.37
N THR A 34 -19.27 -6.31 7.87
CA THR A 34 -19.56 -6.75 9.25
C THR A 34 -19.25 -8.23 9.45
N ASN A 35 -19.44 -9.04 8.42
CA ASN A 35 -19.11 -10.46 8.42
C ASN A 35 -17.60 -10.74 8.18
N GLY A 36 -16.78 -9.69 8.01
CA GLY A 36 -15.35 -9.83 7.75
C GLY A 36 -15.03 -10.49 6.41
N LYS A 37 -15.92 -10.34 5.40
CA LYS A 37 -15.75 -10.92 4.05
C LYS A 37 -15.45 -9.88 2.98
N ALA A 38 -15.50 -8.59 3.31
CA ALA A 38 -15.27 -7.51 2.37
C ALA A 38 -13.77 -7.36 2.04
N ASN A 39 -13.49 -7.07 0.78
CA ASN A 39 -12.16 -6.74 0.26
C ASN A 39 -12.16 -5.34 -0.39
N PHE A 40 -11.08 -4.95 -1.07
CA PHE A 40 -10.98 -3.61 -1.67
C PHE A 40 -11.79 -3.44 -2.97
N ILE A 41 -12.24 -4.53 -3.60
CA ILE A 41 -13.25 -4.47 -4.66
C ILE A 41 -14.59 -4.03 -4.04
N ASP A 42 -15.00 -4.63 -2.91
CA ASP A 42 -16.21 -4.21 -2.19
C ASP A 42 -16.10 -2.76 -1.68
N ALA A 43 -14.91 -2.34 -1.21
CA ALA A 43 -14.67 -0.95 -0.80
C ALA A 43 -14.81 0.03 -1.98
N HIS A 44 -14.35 -0.37 -3.17
CA HIS A 44 -14.53 0.42 -4.40
C HIS A 44 -16.01 0.50 -4.78
N GLU A 45 -16.74 -0.61 -4.78
CA GLU A 45 -18.19 -0.65 -5.04
C GLU A 45 -18.97 0.23 -4.05
N PHE A 46 -18.59 0.21 -2.77
CA PHE A 46 -19.14 1.08 -1.73
C PHE A 46 -18.90 2.55 -2.05
N ALA A 47 -17.66 2.90 -2.41
CA ALA A 47 -17.30 4.27 -2.76
C ALA A 47 -18.04 4.77 -4.00
N VAL A 48 -18.22 3.92 -5.03
CA VAL A 48 -18.99 4.26 -6.23
C VAL A 48 -20.45 4.50 -5.88
N SER A 49 -21.08 3.58 -5.15
CA SER A 49 -22.49 3.68 -4.77
C SER A 49 -22.74 4.90 -3.91
N LEU A 50 -21.91 5.13 -2.88
CA LEU A 50 -22.04 6.31 -2.02
C LEU A 50 -21.82 7.61 -2.79
N GLY A 51 -20.81 7.67 -3.66
CA GLY A 51 -20.53 8.83 -4.49
C GLY A 51 -21.68 9.18 -5.44
N ARG A 52 -22.36 8.18 -6.01
CA ARG A 52 -23.55 8.39 -6.85
C ARG A 52 -24.71 8.99 -6.06
N LEU A 53 -25.01 8.45 -4.88
CA LEU A 53 -26.09 8.99 -4.04
C LEU A 53 -25.83 10.44 -3.60
N ILE A 54 -24.58 10.76 -3.26
CA ILE A 54 -24.18 12.14 -2.95
C ILE A 54 -24.34 13.04 -4.17
N SER A 55 -23.88 12.58 -5.33
CA SER A 55 -23.99 13.29 -6.60
C SER A 55 -25.45 13.58 -6.94
N GLU A 56 -26.33 12.59 -6.81
CA GLU A 56 -27.77 12.72 -7.03
C GLU A 56 -28.41 13.73 -6.06
N ALA A 57 -28.12 13.62 -4.75
CA ALA A 57 -28.65 14.55 -3.76
C ALA A 57 -28.21 16.00 -4.02
N LEU A 58 -26.95 16.21 -4.42
CA LEU A 58 -26.44 17.51 -4.82
C LEU A 58 -27.16 18.05 -6.07
N GLN A 59 -27.31 17.23 -7.12
CA GLN A 59 -27.94 17.65 -8.38
C GLN A 59 -29.45 17.88 -8.26
N GLN A 60 -30.13 17.19 -7.35
CA GLN A 60 -31.56 17.39 -7.09
C GLN A 60 -31.84 18.70 -6.34
N ASN A 61 -30.91 19.12 -5.48
CA ASN A 61 -31.13 20.26 -4.60
C ASN A 61 -30.48 21.55 -5.09
N ILE A 62 -29.48 21.49 -5.97
CA ILE A 62 -28.72 22.64 -6.44
C ILE A 62 -29.06 22.92 -7.90
N SER A 63 -29.55 24.13 -8.16
CA SER A 63 -29.85 24.66 -9.49
C SER A 63 -29.70 26.18 -9.49
N SER A 64 -29.62 26.80 -10.67
CA SER A 64 -29.60 28.26 -10.76
C SER A 64 -30.84 28.90 -10.10
N ALA A 65 -31.99 28.23 -10.07
CA ALA A 65 -33.22 28.76 -9.46
C ALA A 65 -33.14 28.94 -7.93
N VAL A 66 -32.33 28.13 -7.23
CA VAL A 66 -32.18 28.20 -5.77
C VAL A 66 -30.96 29.01 -5.33
N LEU A 67 -30.10 29.39 -6.29
CA LEU A 67 -28.87 30.12 -6.03
C LEU A 67 -29.07 31.63 -6.21
N PRO A 68 -28.35 32.45 -5.43
CA PRO A 68 -28.33 33.90 -5.64
C PRO A 68 -27.85 34.24 -7.05
N ASP A 69 -28.62 35.06 -7.76
CA ASP A 69 -28.33 35.49 -9.14
C ASP A 69 -28.13 34.33 -10.14
N GLY A 70 -28.59 33.11 -9.82
CA GLY A 70 -28.29 31.92 -10.62
C GLY A 70 -26.85 31.44 -10.54
N LYS A 71 -26.04 32.01 -9.65
CA LYS A 71 -24.59 31.78 -9.54
C LYS A 71 -24.23 31.01 -8.28
N MET A 72 -23.36 30.02 -8.42
CA MET A 72 -22.71 29.42 -7.26
C MET A 72 -21.53 30.29 -6.81
N TYR A 73 -21.70 31.05 -5.74
CA TYR A 73 -20.58 31.80 -5.17
C TYR A 73 -19.61 30.90 -4.40
N TYR A 74 -18.34 31.30 -4.34
CA TYR A 74 -17.27 30.53 -3.70
C TYR A 74 -17.61 30.11 -2.26
N ASN A 75 -18.11 31.04 -1.44
CA ASN A 75 -18.47 30.77 -0.04
C ASN A 75 -19.63 29.77 0.11
N ILE A 76 -20.56 29.74 -0.86
CA ILE A 76 -21.66 28.77 -0.89
C ILE A 76 -21.11 27.39 -1.27
N ALA A 77 -20.34 27.30 -2.36
CA ALA A 77 -19.70 26.08 -2.82
C ALA A 77 -18.77 25.49 -1.74
N GLU A 78 -17.96 26.33 -1.10
CA GLU A 78 -17.00 25.94 -0.06
C GLU A 78 -17.70 25.27 1.11
N ARG A 79 -18.75 25.88 1.65
CA ARG A 79 -19.49 25.33 2.80
C ARG A 79 -20.18 24.01 2.44
N ILE A 80 -20.84 23.94 1.29
CA ILE A 80 -21.56 22.74 0.86
C ILE A 80 -20.59 21.60 0.57
N LEU A 81 -19.57 21.83 -0.26
CA LEU A 81 -18.68 20.76 -0.73
C LEU A 81 -17.74 20.27 0.37
N ASN A 82 -17.25 21.14 1.27
CA ASN A 82 -16.44 20.67 2.40
C ASN A 82 -17.24 19.80 3.36
N ASP A 83 -18.50 20.13 3.63
CA ASP A 83 -19.34 19.32 4.49
C ASP A 83 -19.65 17.96 3.84
N VAL A 84 -20.18 17.98 2.63
CA VAL A 84 -20.65 16.79 1.91
C VAL A 84 -19.48 15.85 1.56
N LEU A 85 -18.40 16.38 0.97
CA LEU A 85 -17.22 15.56 0.62
C LEU A 85 -16.39 15.18 1.86
N GLY A 86 -16.46 15.96 2.94
CA GLY A 86 -15.92 15.57 4.24
C GLY A 86 -16.66 14.37 4.83
N THR A 87 -17.99 14.35 4.77
CA THR A 87 -18.82 13.20 5.18
C THR A 87 -18.52 11.97 4.32
N ASN A 88 -18.45 12.15 3.00
CA ASN A 88 -18.05 11.11 2.06
C ASN A 88 -16.69 10.48 2.43
N HIS A 89 -15.66 11.30 2.61
CA HIS A 89 -14.32 10.85 2.99
C HIS A 89 -14.35 10.02 4.27
N ARG A 90 -15.05 10.49 5.32
CA ARG A 90 -15.19 9.76 6.59
C ARG A 90 -15.82 8.39 6.41
N MET A 91 -16.93 8.30 5.67
CA MET A 91 -17.64 7.04 5.44
C MET A 91 -16.79 6.05 4.64
N VAL A 92 -16.25 6.47 3.50
CA VAL A 92 -15.45 5.61 2.62
C VAL A 92 -14.13 5.19 3.29
N SER A 93 -13.45 6.12 3.97
CA SER A 93 -12.22 5.80 4.69
C SER A 93 -12.45 4.83 5.84
N SER A 94 -13.58 4.95 6.56
CA SER A 94 -13.93 4.03 7.65
C SER A 94 -14.21 2.63 7.12
N TYR A 95 -14.91 2.52 5.99
CA TYR A 95 -15.13 1.24 5.30
C TYR A 95 -13.78 0.61 4.90
N ALA A 96 -12.94 1.37 4.19
CA ALA A 96 -11.62 0.92 3.73
C ALA A 96 -10.69 0.51 4.90
N MET A 97 -10.74 1.24 6.01
CA MET A 97 -9.98 0.92 7.22
C MET A 97 -10.36 -0.45 7.78
N ARG A 98 -11.67 -0.73 7.90
CA ARG A 98 -12.19 -2.03 8.39
C ARG A 98 -11.87 -3.18 7.44
N VAL A 99 -11.92 -2.94 6.13
CA VAL A 99 -11.44 -3.90 5.12
C VAL A 99 -9.95 -4.21 5.34
N GLN A 100 -9.11 -3.17 5.44
CA GLN A 100 -7.67 -3.33 5.64
C GLN A 100 -7.35 -4.09 6.94
N GLU A 101 -8.03 -3.78 8.05
CA GLU A 101 -7.86 -4.49 9.32
C GLU A 101 -8.26 -5.96 9.22
N THR A 102 -9.32 -6.28 8.49
CA THR A 102 -9.77 -7.65 8.22
C THR A 102 -8.69 -8.41 7.44
N LEU A 103 -8.23 -7.84 6.32
CA LEU A 103 -7.18 -8.45 5.49
C LEU A 103 -5.85 -8.61 6.25
N ASN A 104 -5.49 -7.65 7.10
CA ASN A 104 -4.30 -7.75 7.96
C ASN A 104 -4.44 -8.92 8.93
N LYS A 105 -5.59 -9.05 9.59
CA LYS A 105 -5.86 -10.13 10.54
C LYS A 105 -5.82 -11.50 9.87
N GLU A 106 -6.42 -11.64 8.69
CA GLU A 106 -6.39 -12.87 7.90
C GLU A 106 -4.97 -13.26 7.47
N ALA A 107 -4.13 -12.26 7.15
CA ALA A 107 -2.72 -12.46 6.83
C ALA A 107 -1.80 -12.62 8.06
N GLY A 108 -2.35 -12.66 9.29
CA GLY A 108 -1.56 -12.77 10.53
C GLY A 108 -0.73 -11.52 10.86
N ILE A 109 -1.09 -10.36 10.31
CA ILE A 109 -0.39 -9.08 10.50
C ILE A 109 -1.05 -8.32 11.65
N GLY A 110 -0.33 -8.16 12.76
CA GLY A 110 -0.78 -7.39 13.93
C GLY A 110 -0.68 -5.86 13.79
N LEU A 111 -0.56 -5.33 12.57
CA LEU A 111 -0.50 -3.88 12.31
C LEU A 111 -1.91 -3.33 12.07
N LYS A 112 -2.25 -2.23 12.73
CA LYS A 112 -3.49 -1.49 12.47
C LYS A 112 -3.46 -0.79 11.13
N SER A 113 -4.63 -0.58 10.54
CA SER A 113 -4.75 0.21 9.30
C SER A 113 -4.45 1.69 9.57
N ILE A 114 -3.88 2.36 8.58
CA ILE A 114 -3.72 3.81 8.56
C ILE A 114 -4.85 4.41 7.73
N GLN A 115 -5.59 5.35 8.33
CA GLN A 115 -6.57 6.12 7.59
C GLN A 115 -5.88 7.16 6.71
N ALA A 116 -6.13 7.12 5.40
CA ALA A 116 -5.61 8.12 4.48
C ALA A 116 -6.23 9.51 4.75
N PRO A 117 -5.44 10.59 4.75
CA PRO A 117 -5.95 11.95 4.92
C PRO A 117 -6.83 12.36 3.74
N ILE A 118 -7.77 13.25 3.99
CA ILE A 118 -8.62 13.83 2.95
C ILE A 118 -7.76 14.65 1.97
N ASN A 119 -8.10 14.59 0.68
CA ASN A 119 -7.43 15.37 -0.34
C ASN A 119 -8.11 16.74 -0.51
N GLN A 120 -7.76 17.69 0.36
CA GLN A 120 -8.36 19.02 0.38
C GLN A 120 -8.18 19.75 -0.95
N PHE A 121 -7.00 19.64 -1.58
CA PHE A 121 -6.72 20.26 -2.88
C PHE A 121 -7.74 19.86 -3.97
N ARG A 122 -8.25 18.62 -3.94
CA ARG A 122 -9.29 18.19 -4.88
C ARG A 122 -10.62 18.87 -4.60
N ILE A 123 -11.01 19.01 -3.33
CA ILE A 123 -12.22 19.72 -2.93
C ILE A 123 -12.12 21.19 -3.36
N ASP A 124 -11.01 21.83 -3.06
CA ASP A 124 -10.75 23.23 -3.43
C ASP A 124 -10.77 23.42 -4.95
N SER A 125 -10.26 22.44 -5.72
CA SER A 125 -10.31 22.48 -7.20
C SER A 125 -11.76 22.42 -7.73
N LEU A 126 -12.63 21.61 -7.12
CA LEU A 126 -14.05 21.54 -7.47
C LEU A 126 -14.78 22.83 -7.11
N ILE A 127 -14.53 23.37 -5.90
CA ILE A 127 -15.08 24.65 -5.43
C ILE A 127 -14.72 25.77 -6.41
N ASN A 128 -13.42 25.91 -6.71
CA ASN A 128 -12.93 26.95 -7.61
C ASN A 128 -13.56 26.85 -9.01
N ARG A 129 -13.67 25.64 -9.55
CA ARG A 129 -14.22 25.44 -10.89
C ARG A 129 -15.72 25.72 -10.95
N ILE A 130 -16.51 25.28 -9.96
CA ILE A 130 -17.96 25.56 -9.91
C ILE A 130 -18.22 27.05 -9.69
N ALA A 131 -17.42 27.71 -8.84
CA ALA A 131 -17.62 29.12 -8.53
C ALA A 131 -17.18 30.08 -9.65
N TYR A 132 -16.49 29.56 -10.68
CA TYR A 132 -15.95 30.36 -11.76
C TYR A 132 -17.02 30.87 -12.74
N GLU A 133 -18.01 30.05 -13.06
CA GLU A 133 -19.02 30.43 -14.05
C GLU A 133 -20.03 31.44 -13.49
N ASN A 134 -20.63 32.23 -14.38
CA ASN A 134 -21.67 33.18 -14.00
C ASN A 134 -23.03 32.52 -13.78
N THR A 135 -23.28 31.39 -14.45
CA THR A 135 -24.50 30.61 -14.30
C THR A 135 -24.13 29.21 -13.86
N PHE A 136 -24.76 28.73 -12.80
CA PHE A 136 -24.44 27.43 -12.22
C PHE A 136 -24.74 26.27 -13.18
N ASP A 137 -25.81 26.39 -13.98
CA ASP A 137 -26.25 25.30 -14.84
C ASP A 137 -25.17 24.91 -15.89
N ASP A 138 -24.34 25.86 -16.34
CA ASP A 138 -23.21 25.64 -17.26
C ASP A 138 -22.10 24.74 -16.66
N VAL A 139 -22.04 24.65 -15.33
CA VAL A 139 -21.02 23.92 -14.58
C VAL A 139 -21.61 22.84 -13.65
N SER A 140 -22.92 22.63 -13.71
CA SER A 140 -23.65 21.65 -12.89
C SER A 140 -23.10 20.21 -13.00
N TRP A 141 -22.51 19.87 -14.15
CA TRP A 141 -21.87 18.57 -14.39
C TRP A 141 -20.77 18.19 -13.38
N ILE A 142 -20.19 19.17 -12.68
CA ILE A 142 -19.16 18.93 -11.66
C ILE A 142 -19.72 18.21 -10.43
N LEU A 143 -20.99 18.44 -10.11
CA LEU A 143 -21.69 17.70 -9.06
C LEU A 143 -21.98 16.24 -9.48
N GLY A 144 -21.68 15.88 -10.72
CA GLY A 144 -21.82 14.54 -11.31
C GLY A 144 -20.61 13.63 -11.05
N GLU A 145 -20.03 13.12 -12.14
CA GLU A 145 -18.90 12.16 -12.09
C GLU A 145 -17.71 12.60 -11.22
N PRO A 146 -17.31 13.89 -11.16
CA PRO A 146 -16.19 14.30 -10.31
C PRO A 146 -16.40 13.98 -8.82
N VAL A 147 -17.64 14.03 -8.33
CA VAL A 147 -18.00 13.62 -6.95
C VAL A 147 -17.79 12.12 -6.77
N VAL A 148 -18.22 11.31 -7.74
CA VAL A 148 -18.02 9.85 -7.70
C VAL A 148 -16.53 9.49 -7.79
N ASN A 149 -15.77 10.21 -8.62
CA ASN A 149 -14.32 10.07 -8.75
C ASN A 149 -13.60 10.39 -7.43
N PHE A 150 -14.04 11.43 -6.72
CA PHE A 150 -13.55 11.75 -5.38
C PHE A 150 -13.68 10.54 -4.45
N SER A 151 -14.86 9.91 -4.37
CA SER A 151 -15.07 8.71 -3.54
C SER A 151 -14.13 7.57 -3.92
N LYS A 152 -14.01 7.25 -5.21
CA LYS A 152 -13.13 6.17 -5.70
C LYS A 152 -11.68 6.43 -5.27
N ASN A 153 -11.22 7.67 -5.35
CA ASN A 153 -9.85 8.03 -4.98
C ASN A 153 -9.57 7.91 -3.48
N VAL A 154 -10.57 8.06 -2.61
CA VAL A 154 -10.39 7.82 -1.17
C VAL A 154 -9.91 6.39 -0.93
N VAL A 155 -10.50 5.42 -1.62
CA VAL A 155 -10.10 4.00 -1.55
C VAL A 155 -8.69 3.80 -2.10
N ASP A 156 -8.41 4.29 -3.30
CA ASP A 156 -7.07 4.15 -3.92
C ASP A 156 -5.97 4.74 -3.03
N LYS A 157 -6.24 5.90 -2.42
CA LYS A 157 -5.29 6.56 -1.53
C LYS A 157 -5.10 5.80 -0.23
N HIS A 158 -6.16 5.20 0.30
CA HIS A 158 -6.10 4.31 1.47
C HIS A 158 -5.20 3.09 1.20
N ILE A 159 -5.39 2.44 0.04
CA ILE A 159 -4.55 1.32 -0.40
C ILE A 159 -3.08 1.75 -0.50
N GLN A 160 -2.82 2.89 -1.15
CA GLN A 160 -1.45 3.40 -1.31
C GLN A 160 -0.77 3.62 0.05
N VAL A 161 -1.42 4.34 0.97
CA VAL A 161 -0.84 4.68 2.29
C VAL A 161 -0.57 3.42 3.11
N ASN A 162 -1.47 2.42 3.07
CA ASN A 162 -1.26 1.17 3.80
C ASN A 162 -0.21 0.27 3.15
N ALA A 163 -0.11 0.27 1.83
CA ALA A 163 0.96 -0.45 1.13
C ALA A 163 2.34 0.13 1.46
N ASP A 164 2.48 1.46 1.45
CA ASP A 164 3.70 2.16 1.88
C ASP A 164 4.03 1.84 3.34
N PHE A 165 3.02 1.86 4.22
CA PHE A 165 3.19 1.53 5.63
C PHE A 165 3.64 0.09 5.87
N HIS A 166 3.00 -0.88 5.20
CA HIS A 166 3.36 -2.30 5.30
C HIS A 166 4.76 -2.55 4.77
N TYR A 167 5.12 -1.93 3.64
CA TYR A 167 6.47 -2.00 3.11
C TYR A 167 7.51 -1.47 4.09
N ASN A 168 7.26 -0.30 4.69
CA ASN A 168 8.14 0.28 5.71
C ASN A 168 8.26 -0.59 6.97
N ALA A 169 7.25 -1.42 7.25
CA ALA A 169 7.28 -2.42 8.32
C ALA A 169 8.00 -3.74 7.94
N GLY A 170 8.61 -3.81 6.75
CA GLY A 170 9.35 -4.97 6.26
C GLY A 170 8.50 -6.05 5.60
N LEU A 171 7.23 -5.75 5.27
CA LEU A 171 6.34 -6.62 4.50
C LEU A 171 6.50 -6.34 3.00
N LYS A 172 5.92 -7.20 2.17
CA LYS A 172 5.88 -7.03 0.71
C LYS A 172 4.46 -7.17 0.18
N PRO A 173 3.60 -6.16 0.38
CA PRO A 173 2.25 -6.20 -0.14
C PRO A 173 2.26 -6.21 -1.68
N LYS A 174 1.18 -6.74 -2.25
CA LYS A 174 0.93 -6.80 -3.69
C LYS A 174 -0.35 -6.04 -4.02
N ILE A 175 -0.27 -5.22 -5.06
CA ILE A 175 -1.41 -4.47 -5.59
C ILE A 175 -1.82 -5.11 -6.92
N ILE A 176 -3.12 -5.28 -7.10
CA ILE A 176 -3.68 -5.79 -8.36
C ILE A 176 -4.64 -4.73 -8.88
N ARG A 177 -4.32 -4.15 -10.04
CA ARG A 177 -5.24 -3.28 -10.76
C ARG A 177 -5.93 -4.07 -11.86
N ARG A 178 -7.25 -4.04 -11.88
CA ARG A 178 -8.08 -4.75 -12.87
C ARG A 178 -8.85 -3.74 -13.73
N THR A 179 -8.93 -4.03 -15.01
CA THR A 179 -9.74 -3.32 -16.00
C THR A 179 -10.96 -4.18 -16.35
N ASP A 180 -12.09 -3.55 -16.62
CA ASP A 180 -13.29 -4.17 -17.18
C ASP A 180 -13.38 -3.96 -18.71
N GLY A 181 -12.37 -3.32 -19.31
CA GLY A 181 -12.34 -2.96 -20.73
C GLY A 181 -13.14 -1.70 -21.10
N ASN A 182 -13.87 -1.09 -20.15
CA ASN A 182 -14.69 0.10 -20.38
C ASN A 182 -14.01 1.40 -19.94
N CYS A 183 -12.69 1.36 -19.72
CA CYS A 183 -11.90 2.50 -19.30
C CYS A 183 -11.04 3.04 -20.45
N CYS A 184 -10.47 4.24 -20.27
CA CYS A 184 -9.57 4.80 -21.28
C CYS A 184 -8.28 3.97 -21.45
N GLU A 185 -7.67 4.05 -22.63
CA GLU A 185 -6.44 3.30 -22.97
C GLU A 185 -5.30 3.48 -21.96
N TRP A 186 -5.17 4.67 -21.37
CA TRP A 186 -4.17 4.92 -20.35
C TRP A 186 -4.45 4.13 -19.07
N CYS A 187 -5.70 4.08 -18.60
CA CYS A 187 -6.08 3.27 -17.43
C CYS A 187 -5.93 1.77 -17.72
N ASP A 188 -6.23 1.34 -18.94
CA ASP A 188 -6.14 -0.05 -19.36
C ASP A 188 -4.69 -0.56 -19.33
N ARG A 189 -3.74 0.25 -19.83
CA ARG A 189 -2.29 -0.03 -19.77
C ARG A 189 -1.72 -0.14 -18.34
N LEU A 190 -2.42 0.37 -17.34
CA LEU A 190 -2.03 0.26 -15.92
C LEU A 190 -2.61 -0.99 -15.24
N ALA A 191 -3.40 -1.81 -15.94
CA ALA A 191 -3.87 -3.07 -15.39
C ALA A 191 -2.68 -4.02 -15.21
N GLY A 192 -2.61 -4.69 -14.06
CA GLY A 192 -1.49 -5.54 -13.76
C GLY A 192 -1.31 -5.85 -12.28
N VAL A 193 -0.26 -6.63 -12.02
CA VAL A 193 0.16 -7.02 -10.68
C VAL A 193 1.45 -6.30 -10.34
N TYR A 194 1.45 -5.60 -9.21
CA TYR A 194 2.57 -4.80 -8.74
C TYR A 194 3.03 -5.28 -7.36
N GLN A 195 4.32 -5.55 -7.22
CA GLN A 195 4.93 -5.94 -5.93
C GLN A 195 5.64 -4.74 -5.31
N TYR A 196 5.51 -4.58 -3.99
CA TYR A 196 6.27 -3.56 -3.25
C TYR A 196 7.68 -4.05 -2.88
N PRO A 197 8.71 -3.17 -2.96
CA PRO A 197 8.68 -1.79 -3.44
C PRO A 197 8.82 -1.71 -4.97
N GLY A 198 8.41 -0.58 -5.57
CA GLY A 198 8.57 -0.33 -7.02
C GLY A 198 7.26 -0.07 -7.78
N VAL A 199 6.17 0.22 -7.06
CA VAL A 199 4.87 0.55 -7.66
C VAL A 199 4.84 2.03 -8.03
N SER A 200 4.60 2.36 -9.30
CA SER A 200 4.44 3.75 -9.73
C SER A 200 3.22 4.38 -9.06
N ARG A 201 3.30 5.68 -8.73
CA ARG A 201 2.15 6.45 -8.22
C ARG A 201 0.97 6.44 -9.20
N ASP A 202 1.22 6.24 -10.48
CA ASP A 202 0.19 6.22 -11.52
C ASP A 202 -0.77 5.03 -11.38
N VAL A 203 -0.35 3.94 -10.74
CA VAL A 203 -1.20 2.77 -10.45
C VAL A 203 -2.41 3.15 -9.58
N PHE A 204 -2.30 4.22 -8.78
CA PHE A 204 -3.39 4.72 -7.92
C PHE A 204 -4.14 5.92 -8.52
N LYS A 205 -3.76 6.37 -9.71
CA LYS A 205 -4.41 7.48 -10.40
C LYS A 205 -5.51 6.98 -11.33
N ARG A 206 -6.56 7.78 -11.50
CA ARG A 206 -7.73 7.46 -12.32
C ARG A 206 -8.16 8.73 -13.07
N HIS A 207 -8.54 8.57 -14.33
CA HIS A 207 -9.27 9.59 -15.08
C HIS A 207 -10.75 9.55 -14.73
N ASP A 208 -11.47 10.57 -15.17
CA ASP A 208 -12.93 10.62 -15.04
C ASP A 208 -13.60 9.43 -15.71
N ARG A 209 -14.69 8.95 -15.12
CA ARG A 209 -15.47 7.78 -15.56
C ARG A 209 -14.70 6.45 -15.59
N CYS A 210 -13.48 6.40 -15.05
CA CYS A 210 -12.77 5.14 -14.93
C CYS A 210 -13.55 4.15 -14.04
N THR A 211 -13.64 2.91 -14.49
CA THR A 211 -14.30 1.75 -13.87
C THR A 211 -13.31 0.76 -13.26
N CYS A 212 -12.00 0.89 -13.52
CA CYS A 212 -10.97 -0.01 -13.00
C CYS A 212 -10.99 -0.12 -11.47
N THR A 213 -10.73 -1.31 -10.96
CA THR A 213 -10.59 -1.57 -9.53
C THR A 213 -9.12 -1.74 -9.14
N VAL A 214 -8.79 -1.35 -7.91
CA VAL A 214 -7.48 -1.57 -7.31
C VAL A 214 -7.69 -2.41 -6.06
N ASP A 215 -7.05 -3.57 -6.03
CA ASP A 215 -7.15 -4.54 -4.94
C ASP A 215 -5.80 -4.65 -4.21
N TYR A 216 -5.86 -5.07 -2.94
CA TYR A 216 -4.74 -5.12 -2.02
C TYR A 216 -4.57 -6.52 -1.43
N HIS A 217 -3.34 -7.04 -1.53
CA HIS A 217 -2.95 -8.28 -0.88
C HIS A 217 -1.80 -8.03 0.11
N PRO A 218 -2.02 -8.21 1.42
CA PRO A 218 -1.00 -7.96 2.45
C PRO A 218 0.22 -8.91 2.39
N GLY A 219 0.12 -10.02 1.65
CA GLY A 219 1.08 -11.12 1.67
C GLY A 219 0.79 -12.13 2.78
N ASP A 220 1.80 -12.90 3.19
CA ASP A 220 1.68 -14.01 4.16
C ASP A 220 2.19 -13.64 5.57
N GLY A 221 2.24 -12.34 5.88
CA GLY A 221 2.71 -11.82 7.17
C GLY A 221 4.21 -12.01 7.41
N LYS A 222 4.96 -12.58 6.46
CA LYS A 222 6.42 -12.74 6.54
C LYS A 222 7.10 -11.38 6.53
N LYS A 223 7.94 -11.15 7.53
CA LYS A 223 8.72 -9.92 7.68
C LYS A 223 10.15 -10.16 7.26
N GLN A 224 10.71 -9.24 6.48
CA GLN A 224 12.12 -9.22 6.17
C GLN A 224 12.86 -8.31 7.16
N ASN A 225 13.86 -8.84 7.86
CA ASN A 225 14.72 -8.06 8.73
C ASN A 225 15.48 -7.01 7.92
N VAL A 226 15.41 -5.75 8.34
CA VAL A 226 15.95 -4.61 7.57
C VAL A 226 17.47 -4.66 7.45
N TRP A 227 18.17 -5.15 8.48
CA TRP A 227 19.63 -5.23 8.55
C TRP A 227 20.18 -6.53 7.96
N SER A 228 19.61 -7.68 8.34
CA SER A 228 20.11 -8.99 7.88
C SER A 228 19.49 -9.47 6.58
N LYS A 229 18.42 -8.81 6.10
CA LYS A 229 17.61 -9.20 4.94
C LYS A 229 17.01 -10.61 5.03
N LYS A 230 17.01 -11.24 6.21
CA LYS A 230 16.42 -12.58 6.46
C LYS A 230 14.91 -12.50 6.73
N TRP A 231 14.17 -13.55 6.38
CA TRP A 231 12.71 -13.61 6.49
C TRP A 231 12.21 -14.32 7.76
N SER A 232 11.08 -13.89 8.31
CA SER A 232 10.56 -14.35 9.60
C SER A 232 10.01 -15.78 9.65
N ASN A 233 9.72 -16.41 8.50
CA ASN A 233 9.13 -17.75 8.44
C ASN A 233 10.05 -18.80 7.78
N GLU A 234 11.37 -18.63 7.84
CA GLU A 234 12.25 -19.80 7.82
C GLU A 234 12.10 -20.53 9.17
N VAL A 235 11.01 -21.30 9.33
CA VAL A 235 10.86 -22.25 10.44
C VAL A 235 11.03 -23.65 9.85
N ASN A 236 12.24 -24.20 9.90
CA ASN A 236 12.75 -24.99 11.02
C ASN A 236 11.95 -26.27 11.28
N THR A 237 12.05 -27.25 10.39
CA THR A 237 11.95 -28.64 10.83
C THR A 237 13.14 -28.95 11.75
N ARG A 238 12.97 -29.78 12.79
CA ARG A 238 14.07 -30.20 13.69
C ARG A 238 15.29 -30.76 12.93
N ALA A 239 15.08 -31.35 11.76
CA ALA A 239 16.12 -31.80 10.85
C ALA A 239 16.90 -30.62 10.22
N ALA A 240 16.22 -29.55 9.83
CA ALA A 240 16.84 -28.33 9.33
C ALA A 240 17.60 -27.57 10.44
N LEU A 241 17.07 -27.50 11.67
CA LEU A 241 17.77 -26.92 12.82
C LEU A 241 19.06 -27.66 13.18
N LYS A 242 19.10 -28.99 13.03
CA LYS A 242 20.32 -29.78 13.27
C LYS A 242 21.35 -29.53 12.17
N LYS A 243 20.91 -29.54 10.90
CA LYS A 243 21.75 -29.26 9.72
C LYS A 243 22.25 -27.82 9.69
N GLN A 244 21.45 -26.88 10.17
CA GLN A 244 21.78 -25.46 10.30
C GLN A 244 22.66 -25.18 11.51
N ARG A 245 22.50 -25.85 12.67
CA ARG A 245 23.52 -25.82 13.74
C ARG A 245 24.85 -26.40 13.28
N GLU A 246 24.84 -27.46 12.49
CA GLU A 246 26.05 -28.05 11.89
C GLU A 246 26.70 -27.09 10.87
N SER A 247 25.89 -26.36 10.08
CA SER A 247 26.34 -25.31 9.15
C SER A 247 26.81 -24.03 9.84
N ASP A 248 26.11 -23.55 10.86
CA ASP A 248 26.43 -22.32 11.60
C ASP A 248 27.68 -22.51 12.47
N VAL A 249 27.92 -23.72 12.99
CA VAL A 249 29.21 -24.08 13.61
C VAL A 249 30.33 -24.08 12.57
N ALA A 250 30.08 -24.58 11.35
CA ALA A 250 31.03 -24.54 10.24
C ALA A 250 31.31 -23.11 9.73
N ASP A 251 30.31 -22.23 9.70
CA ASP A 251 30.42 -20.86 9.20
C ASP A 251 31.06 -19.90 10.22
N ASN A 252 30.86 -20.13 11.52
CA ASN A 252 31.56 -19.38 12.58
C ASN A 252 33.06 -19.73 12.67
N LEU A 253 33.45 -20.96 12.27
CA LEU A 253 34.86 -21.37 12.15
C LEU A 253 35.57 -20.74 10.92
N ALA A 254 34.83 -20.39 9.85
CA ALA A 254 35.40 -19.81 8.63
C ALA A 254 35.99 -18.38 8.83
N SER A 255 35.62 -17.67 9.90
CA SER A 255 36.25 -16.39 10.29
C SER A 255 37.70 -16.60 10.78
N GLU A 256 37.91 -17.60 11.64
CA GLU A 256 39.24 -17.95 12.17
C GLU A 256 40.11 -18.60 11.09
N ASP A 257 39.54 -19.46 10.27
CA ASP A 257 40.25 -20.12 9.17
C ASP A 257 40.72 -19.14 8.10
N ARG A 258 39.90 -18.12 7.77
CA ARG A 258 40.31 -17.03 6.89
C ARG A 258 41.46 -16.22 7.47
N ARG A 259 41.43 -15.95 8.78
CA ARG A 259 42.52 -15.25 9.48
C ARG A 259 43.79 -16.08 9.50
N GLU A 260 43.70 -17.38 9.78
CA GLU A 260 44.85 -18.29 9.78
C GLU A 260 45.44 -18.44 8.38
N TYR A 261 44.60 -18.64 7.36
CA TYR A 261 45.03 -18.70 5.96
C TYR A 261 45.73 -17.40 5.53
N GLN A 262 45.14 -16.23 5.83
CA GLN A 262 45.78 -14.94 5.54
C GLN A 262 47.10 -14.74 6.29
N ALA A 263 47.18 -15.18 7.55
CA ALA A 263 48.40 -15.12 8.35
C ALA A 263 49.49 -16.04 7.79
N MET A 264 49.15 -17.26 7.37
CA MET A 264 50.08 -18.18 6.71
C MET A 264 50.56 -17.64 5.37
N VAL A 265 49.64 -17.14 4.53
CA VAL A 265 49.98 -16.51 3.24
C VAL A 265 50.92 -15.31 3.45
N LYS A 266 50.69 -14.49 4.48
CA LYS A 266 51.54 -13.35 4.82
C LYS A 266 52.93 -13.78 5.31
N LYS A 267 53.04 -14.88 6.08
CA LYS A 267 54.32 -15.37 6.61
C LYS A 267 55.15 -16.15 5.59
N LEU A 268 54.52 -17.06 4.86
CA LEU A 268 55.20 -18.02 3.97
C LEU A 268 55.24 -17.56 2.52
N GLY A 269 54.23 -16.82 2.05
CA GLY A 269 54.00 -16.51 0.64
C GLY A 269 53.26 -17.63 -0.09
N ARG A 270 52.42 -17.28 -1.09
CA ARG A 270 51.54 -18.24 -1.80
C ARG A 270 52.29 -19.38 -2.49
N ALA A 271 53.46 -19.08 -3.07
CA ALA A 271 54.29 -20.08 -3.76
C ALA A 271 54.82 -21.16 -2.79
N ALA A 272 55.19 -20.80 -1.57
CA ALA A 272 55.64 -21.74 -0.54
C ALA A 272 54.49 -22.59 0.05
N MET A 273 53.24 -22.20 -0.20
CA MET A 273 52.03 -22.96 0.13
C MET A 273 51.48 -23.73 -1.08
N ASN A 274 52.28 -23.92 -2.14
CA ASN A 274 51.86 -24.57 -3.39
C ASN A 274 50.61 -23.95 -4.04
N ASN A 275 50.37 -22.65 -3.84
CA ASN A 275 49.18 -21.93 -4.33
C ASN A 275 47.84 -22.57 -3.91
N ILE A 276 47.81 -23.24 -2.76
CA ILE A 276 46.59 -23.84 -2.20
C ILE A 276 45.48 -22.79 -2.05
N SER A 277 44.25 -23.15 -2.44
CA SER A 277 43.09 -22.28 -2.26
C SER A 277 42.67 -22.22 -0.79
N LEU A 278 41.94 -21.17 -0.38
CA LEU A 278 41.38 -21.09 0.97
C LEU A 278 40.49 -22.32 1.27
N GLN A 279 39.72 -22.77 0.28
CA GLN A 279 38.82 -23.92 0.44
C GLN A 279 39.62 -25.21 0.68
N ASP A 280 40.68 -25.44 -0.10
CA ASP A 280 41.54 -26.63 0.04
C ASP A 280 42.35 -26.59 1.33
N PHE A 281 42.81 -25.41 1.75
CA PHE A 281 43.50 -25.21 3.02
C PHE A 281 42.60 -25.58 4.22
N VAL A 282 41.33 -25.18 4.20
CA VAL A 282 40.35 -25.52 5.23
C VAL A 282 40.02 -27.01 5.22
N ASN A 283 39.87 -27.60 4.04
CA ASN A 283 39.65 -29.05 3.90
C ASN A 283 40.82 -29.86 4.48
N GLN A 284 42.06 -29.47 4.18
CA GLN A 284 43.27 -30.09 4.71
C GLN A 284 43.41 -29.92 6.22
N LYS A 285 43.08 -28.73 6.75
CA LYS A 285 43.04 -28.44 8.19
C LYS A 285 42.04 -29.34 8.92
N ASN A 286 40.81 -29.44 8.41
CA ASN A 286 39.75 -30.23 9.02
C ASN A 286 40.06 -31.73 9.03
N GLN A 287 40.76 -32.21 8.00
CA GLN A 287 41.23 -33.60 7.91
C GLN A 287 42.55 -33.86 8.65
N LYS A 288 43.17 -32.84 9.26
CA LYS A 288 44.52 -32.88 9.86
C LYS A 288 45.53 -33.56 8.92
N SER A 289 45.48 -33.22 7.64
CA SER A 289 46.36 -33.85 6.65
C SER A 289 47.83 -33.58 6.97
N ALA A 290 48.72 -34.48 6.54
CA ALA A 290 50.17 -34.29 6.67
C ALA A 290 50.62 -32.96 6.05
N ALA A 291 50.02 -32.57 4.92
CA ALA A 291 50.30 -31.31 4.23
C ALA A 291 49.96 -30.08 5.09
N TYR A 292 48.85 -30.08 5.82
CA TYR A 292 48.49 -28.98 6.72
C TYR A 292 49.45 -28.88 7.92
N LEU A 293 49.83 -30.01 8.51
CA LEU A 293 50.78 -30.04 9.64
C LEU A 293 52.16 -29.51 9.22
N GLU A 294 52.66 -29.92 8.05
CA GLU A 294 53.91 -29.40 7.49
C GLU A 294 53.88 -27.88 7.26
N LEU A 295 52.76 -27.35 6.75
CA LEU A 295 52.59 -25.91 6.55
C LEU A 295 52.66 -25.15 7.89
N LYS A 296 52.07 -25.72 8.95
CA LYS A 296 52.09 -25.15 10.30
C LYS A 296 53.49 -25.14 10.89
N ASP A 297 54.25 -26.23 10.72
CA ASP A 297 55.64 -26.34 11.18
C ASP A 297 56.58 -25.38 10.43
N LYS A 298 56.39 -25.25 9.10
CA LYS A 298 57.11 -24.26 8.29
C LYS A 298 56.83 -22.84 8.76
N ALA A 299 55.57 -22.51 9.04
CA ALA A 299 55.18 -21.19 9.55
C ALA A 299 55.76 -20.89 10.95
N ALA A 300 55.87 -21.90 11.82
CA ALA A 300 56.47 -21.77 13.14
C ALA A 300 58.00 -21.54 13.08
N LYS A 301 58.73 -22.31 12.25
CA LYS A 301 60.18 -22.17 12.07
C LYS A 301 60.61 -20.80 11.53
N LYS A 302 59.74 -20.14 10.76
CA LYS A 302 59.99 -18.81 10.19
C LYS A 302 59.72 -17.65 11.17
N ALA A 303 59.06 -17.92 12.30
CA ALA A 303 58.77 -16.92 13.33
C ALA A 303 59.87 -16.79 14.40
N GLY A 304 60.85 -17.70 14.41
CA GLY A 304 61.99 -17.71 15.33
C GLY A 304 63.31 -17.25 14.69
N LYS A 305 63.26 -16.52 13.58
CA LYS A 305 64.41 -15.89 12.91
C LYS A 305 64.16 -14.40 12.75
#